data_AF-A0A1Y4AXJ1-F1
#
_entry.id   AF-A0A1Y4AXJ1-F1
#
_cell.length_a   1.000
_cell.length_b   1.000
_cell.length_c   1.000
_cell.angle_alpha   90.00
_cell.angle_beta   90.00
_cell.angle_gamma   90.00
#
_symmetry.space_group_name_H-M   'P 1'
#
loop_
_entity.id
_entity.type
_entity.pdbx_description
1 polymer ?
#
loop_
_entity_poly.entity_id
_entity_poly.type
_entity_poly.pdbx_seq_one_letter_code
_entity_poly.pdbx_strand_id
1 'polypeptide(L)'
;MKKFKKYNIDPTDENILKALESDTYERATHIKNFIEGLDLIDTNMFISLDARWGEGKTFYIRQMEMTLRYLSKKHFGKDVTELEPYFSKSRLKTIELENTYLPIYYNAWLYDYHKDPLMSLTYVLVKECGKYVSTVMDNSSIKDKFLSLLSSFSLTFPFLQISGDWKNIKENLNGKDILEEIKTAEEIH
;
A
#
# COMPACT_ATOMS: atom_id res chain seq x y z
N MET A 1 -38.95 -3.20 -9.38
CA MET A 1 -37.64 -2.50 -9.51
C MET A 1 -36.69 -3.38 -10.33
N LYS A 2 -36.22 -2.91 -11.50
CA LYS A 2 -35.14 -3.60 -12.23
C LYS A 2 -33.84 -3.43 -11.42
N LYS A 3 -33.25 -4.52 -10.92
CA LYS A 3 -31.90 -4.49 -10.35
C LYS A 3 -30.91 -4.29 -11.50
N PHE A 4 -30.25 -3.14 -11.53
CA PHE A 4 -29.10 -2.95 -12.42
C PHE A 4 -27.94 -3.80 -11.90
N LYS A 5 -27.41 -4.68 -12.74
CA LYS A 5 -26.25 -5.50 -12.41
C LYS A 5 -25.01 -4.65 -12.63
N LYS A 6 -24.23 -4.40 -11.58
CA LYS A 6 -22.93 -3.74 -11.70
C LYS A 6 -22.00 -4.69 -12.45
N TYR A 7 -21.54 -4.29 -13.64
CA TYR A 7 -20.63 -5.10 -14.46
C TYR A 7 -19.17 -4.94 -14.05
N ASN A 8 -18.83 -3.85 -13.38
CA ASN A 8 -17.47 -3.56 -12.93
C ASN A 8 -17.23 -4.12 -11.52
N ILE A 9 -16.11 -4.83 -11.38
CA ILE A 9 -15.62 -5.34 -10.10
C ILE A 9 -14.78 -4.24 -9.46
N ASP A 10 -15.15 -3.81 -8.25
CA ASP A 10 -14.36 -2.83 -7.50
C ASP A 10 -13.07 -3.48 -6.97
N PRO A 11 -11.94 -2.75 -6.91
CA PRO A 11 -10.65 -3.28 -6.47
C PRO A 11 -10.53 -3.38 -4.92
N THR A 12 -11.57 -3.93 -4.27
CA THR A 12 -11.57 -4.22 -2.83
C THR A 12 -10.60 -5.37 -2.50
N ASP A 13 -10.10 -5.43 -1.27
CA ASP A 13 -9.17 -6.49 -0.84
C ASP A 13 -9.74 -7.89 -1.12
N GLU A 14 -11.01 -8.12 -0.83
CA GLU A 14 -11.70 -9.40 -1.08
C GLU A 14 -11.71 -9.76 -2.58
N ASN A 15 -12.06 -8.81 -3.45
CA ASN A 15 -12.12 -9.06 -4.88
C ASN A 15 -10.72 -9.31 -5.46
N ILE A 16 -9.71 -8.60 -4.95
CA ILE A 16 -8.30 -8.77 -5.35
C ILE A 16 -7.81 -10.17 -4.94
N LEU A 17 -8.04 -10.57 -3.69
CA LEU A 17 -7.64 -11.89 -3.18
C LEU A 17 -8.30 -13.03 -3.96
N LYS A 18 -9.61 -12.93 -4.21
CA LYS A 18 -10.33 -13.91 -5.05
C LYS A 18 -9.73 -14.00 -6.45
N ALA A 19 -9.42 -12.87 -7.07
CA ALA A 19 -8.86 -12.85 -8.42
C ALA A 19 -7.40 -13.36 -8.48
N LEU A 20 -6.64 -13.22 -7.39
CA LEU A 20 -5.30 -13.81 -7.25
C LEU A 20 -5.39 -15.34 -7.10
N GLU A 21 -6.36 -15.84 -6.34
CA GLU A 21 -6.59 -17.26 -6.12
C GLU A 21 -7.02 -17.98 -7.41
N SER A 22 -8.00 -17.42 -8.13
CA SER A 22 -8.53 -18.02 -9.35
C SER A 22 -7.73 -17.73 -10.61
N ASP A 23 -6.71 -16.87 -10.53
CA ASP A 23 -5.92 -16.36 -11.66
C ASP A 23 -6.80 -15.99 -12.88
N THR A 24 -7.95 -15.35 -12.63
CA THR A 24 -9.04 -15.15 -13.62
C THR A 24 -8.60 -14.48 -14.92
N TYR A 25 -7.49 -13.75 -14.89
CA TYR A 25 -6.95 -13.00 -16.02
C TYR A 25 -5.59 -13.54 -16.50
N GLU A 26 -5.17 -14.71 -16.01
CA GLU A 26 -3.87 -15.33 -16.29
C GLU A 26 -2.69 -14.36 -16.01
N ARG A 27 -2.88 -13.50 -15.00
CA ARG A 27 -1.95 -12.41 -14.66
C ARG A 27 -0.89 -12.84 -13.68
N ALA A 28 -0.99 -14.00 -13.04
CA ALA A 28 -0.01 -14.42 -12.02
C ALA A 28 1.43 -14.41 -12.56
N THR A 29 1.66 -14.80 -13.81
CA THR A 29 3.00 -14.70 -14.45
C THR A 29 3.45 -13.27 -14.62
N HIS A 30 2.56 -12.40 -15.09
CA HIS A 30 2.87 -10.99 -15.31
C HIS A 30 3.14 -10.26 -14.00
N ILE A 31 2.38 -10.56 -12.94
CA ILE A 31 2.59 -10.01 -11.59
C ILE A 31 3.95 -10.47 -11.06
N LYS A 32 4.26 -11.78 -11.15
CA LYS A 32 5.56 -12.34 -10.74
C LYS A 32 6.71 -11.64 -11.44
N ASN A 33 6.70 -11.61 -12.76
CA ASN A 33 7.78 -10.99 -13.55
C ASN A 33 7.93 -9.50 -13.25
N PHE A 34 6.82 -8.78 -13.02
CA PHE A 34 6.88 -7.37 -12.67
C PHE A 34 7.51 -7.17 -11.29
N ILE A 35 7.08 -7.92 -10.28
CA ILE A 35 7.62 -7.84 -8.91
C ILE A 35 9.10 -8.22 -8.88
N GLU A 36 9.50 -9.31 -9.54
CA GLU A 36 10.91 -9.69 -9.66
C GLU A 36 11.71 -8.61 -10.42
N GLY A 37 11.13 -8.00 -11.45
CA GLY A 37 11.72 -6.87 -12.15
C GLY A 37 11.90 -5.62 -11.27
N LEU A 38 10.95 -5.34 -10.36
CA LEU A 38 11.10 -4.26 -9.37
C LEU A 38 12.29 -4.50 -8.44
N ASP A 39 12.60 -5.75 -8.13
CA ASP A 39 13.71 -6.15 -7.25
C ASP A 39 15.08 -5.99 -7.87
N LEU A 40 15.14 -5.92 -9.20
CA LEU A 40 16.36 -5.60 -9.93
C LEU A 40 16.65 -4.09 -10.01
N ILE A 41 15.68 -3.24 -9.64
CA ILE A 41 15.85 -1.78 -9.70
C ILE A 41 16.53 -1.32 -8.41
N ASP A 42 17.79 -0.91 -8.53
CA ASP A 42 18.62 -0.39 -7.42
C ASP A 42 18.46 1.12 -7.21
N THR A 43 17.61 1.78 -8.00
CA THR A 43 17.38 3.23 -7.97
C THR A 43 15.91 3.63 -7.76
N ASN A 44 15.66 4.88 -7.38
CA ASN A 44 14.30 5.39 -7.30
C ASN A 44 13.74 5.58 -8.71
N MET A 45 12.59 4.99 -8.99
CA MET A 45 11.98 5.03 -10.32
C MET A 45 10.49 5.36 -10.26
N PHE A 46 10.03 6.12 -11.25
CA PHE A 46 8.62 6.29 -11.54
C PHE A 46 8.24 5.36 -12.70
N ILE A 47 7.28 4.47 -12.45
CA ILE A 47 6.77 3.53 -13.45
C ILE A 47 5.33 3.93 -13.79
N SER A 48 5.06 4.14 -15.07
CA SER A 48 3.71 4.39 -15.58
C SER A 48 3.19 3.14 -16.29
N LEU A 49 1.95 2.75 -16.00
CA LEU A 49 1.26 1.67 -16.71
C LEU A 49 0.30 2.27 -17.74
N ASP A 50 0.60 2.06 -19.02
CA ASP A 50 -0.29 2.45 -20.10
C ASP A 50 -1.26 1.31 -20.47
N ALA A 51 -2.56 1.63 -20.51
CA ALA A 51 -3.62 0.76 -21.00
C ALA A 51 -4.90 1.59 -21.20
N ARG A 52 -5.91 1.02 -21.87
CA ARG A 52 -7.22 1.70 -22.04
C ARG A 52 -8.00 1.79 -20.72
N TRP A 53 -8.98 2.70 -20.67
CA TRP A 53 -9.93 2.74 -19.55
C TRP A 53 -10.72 1.43 -19.52
N GLY A 54 -10.76 0.77 -18.36
CA GLY A 54 -11.54 -0.44 -18.15
C GLY A 54 -10.71 -1.72 -18.24
N GLU A 55 -9.44 -1.65 -18.66
CA GLU A 55 -8.51 -2.79 -18.76
C GLU A 55 -7.99 -3.31 -17.40
N GLY A 56 -8.49 -2.75 -16.30
CA GLY A 56 -8.15 -3.20 -14.95
C GLY A 56 -6.75 -2.81 -14.48
N LYS A 57 -6.23 -1.63 -14.88
CA LYS A 57 -4.94 -1.10 -14.38
C LYS A 57 -4.90 -1.00 -12.85
N THR A 58 -5.92 -0.38 -12.26
CA THR A 58 -6.05 -0.27 -10.79
C THR A 58 -6.09 -1.65 -10.14
N PHE A 59 -6.82 -2.58 -10.75
CA PHE A 59 -6.94 -3.95 -10.26
C PHE A 59 -5.58 -4.68 -10.32
N TYR A 60 -4.79 -4.46 -11.38
CA TYR A 60 -3.46 -5.01 -11.54
C TYR A 60 -2.46 -4.45 -10.53
N ILE A 61 -2.44 -3.13 -10.31
CA ILE A 61 -1.62 -2.49 -9.27
C ILE A 61 -1.97 -3.04 -7.88
N ARG A 62 -3.26 -3.22 -7.60
CA ARG A 62 -3.74 -3.77 -6.32
C ARG A 62 -3.37 -5.24 -6.14
N GLN A 63 -3.36 -6.02 -7.21
CA GLN A 63 -2.84 -7.40 -7.18
C GLN A 63 -1.34 -7.44 -6.83
N MET A 64 -0.54 -6.53 -7.39
CA MET A 64 0.89 -6.41 -7.03
C MET A 64 1.07 -5.97 -5.58
N GLU A 65 0.35 -4.93 -5.13
CA GLU A 65 0.40 -4.46 -3.74
C GLU A 65 0.05 -5.58 -2.76
N MET A 66 -1.04 -6.30 -2.98
CA MET A 66 -1.46 -7.43 -2.15
C MET A 66 -0.42 -8.55 -2.13
N THR A 67 0.22 -8.84 -3.27
CA THR A 67 1.26 -9.86 -3.38
C THR A 67 2.50 -9.46 -2.59
N LEU A 68 3.00 -8.25 -2.79
CA LEU A 68 4.13 -7.71 -2.01
C LEU A 68 3.80 -7.70 -0.52
N ARG A 69 2.56 -7.33 -0.13
CA ARG A 69 2.11 -7.32 1.26
C ARG A 69 2.16 -8.70 1.89
N TYR A 70 1.72 -9.73 1.17
CA TYR A 70 1.83 -11.13 1.60
C TYR A 70 3.29 -11.55 1.79
N LEU A 71 4.16 -11.28 0.80
CA LEU A 71 5.58 -11.62 0.86
C LEU A 71 6.29 -10.92 2.03
N SER A 72 6.04 -9.63 2.23
CA SER A 72 6.61 -8.85 3.32
C SER A 72 6.15 -9.33 4.69
N LYS A 73 4.86 -9.63 4.86
CA LYS A 73 4.35 -10.22 6.11
C LYS A 73 5.05 -11.54 6.43
N LYS A 74 5.21 -12.41 5.43
CA LYS A 74 5.93 -13.69 5.57
C LYS A 74 7.39 -13.47 5.97
N HIS A 75 8.08 -12.53 5.32
CA HIS A 75 9.47 -12.18 5.65
C HIS A 75 9.61 -11.65 7.09
N PHE A 76 8.70 -10.78 7.53
CA PHE A 76 8.69 -10.25 8.90
C PHE A 76 8.12 -11.20 9.96
N GLY A 77 7.80 -12.46 9.60
CA GLY A 77 7.23 -13.43 10.53
C GLY A 77 5.86 -13.02 11.11
N LYS A 78 5.10 -12.18 10.39
CA LYS A 78 3.75 -11.76 10.78
C LYS A 78 2.74 -12.84 10.37
N ASP A 79 1.58 -12.80 11.02
CA ASP A 79 0.49 -13.71 10.69
C ASP A 79 -0.02 -13.49 9.24
N VAL A 80 0.02 -14.56 8.46
CA VAL A 80 -0.47 -14.65 7.08
C VAL A 80 -1.56 -15.69 6.92
N THR A 81 -2.10 -16.25 8.01
CA THR A 81 -3.09 -17.34 7.97
C THR A 81 -4.32 -16.99 7.12
N GLU A 82 -4.75 -15.72 7.16
CA GLU A 82 -5.87 -15.24 6.34
C GLU A 82 -5.52 -15.06 4.85
N LEU A 83 -4.24 -14.84 4.53
CA LEU A 83 -3.79 -14.61 3.15
C LEU A 83 -3.33 -15.91 2.47
N GLU A 84 -2.73 -16.83 3.24
CA GLU A 84 -2.11 -18.07 2.76
C GLU A 84 -3.01 -18.88 1.81
N PRO A 85 -4.32 -19.05 2.05
CA PRO A 85 -5.20 -19.79 1.13
C PRO A 85 -5.19 -19.24 -0.29
N TYR A 86 -5.21 -17.91 -0.45
CA TYR A 86 -5.27 -17.23 -1.75
C TYR A 86 -3.98 -17.34 -2.56
N PHE A 87 -2.85 -17.57 -1.89
CA PHE A 87 -1.53 -17.71 -2.54
C PHE A 87 -1.06 -19.17 -2.63
N SER A 88 -1.66 -20.09 -1.85
CA SER A 88 -1.21 -21.48 -1.69
C SER A 88 -1.03 -22.25 -3.01
N LYS A 89 -1.92 -22.03 -3.98
CA LYS A 89 -1.91 -22.65 -5.32
C LYS A 89 -1.31 -21.75 -6.40
N SER A 90 -0.94 -20.52 -6.04
CA SER A 90 -0.45 -19.51 -6.96
C SER A 90 1.06 -19.54 -7.08
N ARG A 91 1.58 -19.35 -8.29
CA ARG A 91 3.03 -19.16 -8.53
C ARG A 91 3.59 -17.92 -7.83
N LEU A 92 2.74 -17.01 -7.38
CA LEU A 92 3.13 -15.82 -6.62
C LEU A 92 3.76 -16.17 -5.27
N LYS A 93 3.47 -17.35 -4.69
CA LYS A 93 4.11 -17.83 -3.46
C LYS A 93 5.59 -18.19 -3.65
N THR A 94 6.02 -18.46 -4.89
CA THR A 94 7.41 -18.83 -5.21
C THR A 94 8.27 -17.63 -5.56
N ILE A 95 7.75 -16.41 -5.40
CA ILE A 95 8.55 -15.20 -5.57
C ILE A 95 9.57 -15.14 -4.44
N GLU A 96 10.84 -15.05 -4.81
CA GLU A 96 11.96 -14.83 -3.92
C GLU A 96 12.55 -13.46 -4.26
N LEU A 97 12.65 -12.58 -3.26
CA LEU A 97 13.15 -11.21 -3.42
C LEU A 97 14.38 -11.04 -2.53
N GLU A 98 15.38 -10.33 -3.06
CA GLU A 98 16.55 -9.90 -2.32
C GLU A 98 16.18 -8.77 -1.34
N ASN A 99 15.23 -7.91 -1.73
CA ASN A 99 14.76 -6.80 -0.91
C ASN A 99 13.40 -7.08 -0.27
N THR A 100 13.16 -6.45 0.89
CA THR A 100 11.84 -6.44 1.52
C THR A 100 11.12 -5.13 1.22
N TYR A 101 9.88 -5.25 0.77
CA TYR A 101 9.06 -4.10 0.36
C TYR A 101 8.07 -3.69 1.42
N LEU A 102 7.77 -2.40 1.49
CA LEU A 102 6.59 -1.91 2.17
C LEU A 102 5.65 -1.31 1.12
N PRO A 103 4.76 -2.13 0.53
CA PRO A 103 3.91 -1.65 -0.55
C PRO A 103 2.81 -0.75 0.02
N ILE A 104 2.62 0.41 -0.60
CA ILE A 104 1.61 1.39 -0.17
C ILE A 104 0.78 1.77 -1.39
N TYR A 105 -0.53 1.51 -1.29
CA TYR A 105 -1.49 1.87 -2.33
C TYR A 105 -2.15 3.21 -1.97
N TYR A 106 -1.97 4.21 -2.83
CA TYR A 106 -2.61 5.52 -2.71
C TYR A 106 -3.65 5.72 -3.82
N ASN A 107 -4.92 5.87 -3.43
CA ASN A 107 -5.99 6.16 -4.37
C ASN A 107 -6.16 7.67 -4.54
N ALA A 108 -5.46 8.26 -5.51
CA ALA A 108 -5.50 9.70 -5.75
C ALA A 108 -6.93 10.24 -5.93
N TRP A 109 -7.83 9.46 -6.53
CA TRP A 109 -9.22 9.90 -6.74
C TRP A 109 -10.03 9.94 -5.43
N LEU A 110 -9.79 9.02 -4.51
CA LEU A 110 -10.44 9.01 -3.19
C LEU A 110 -10.00 10.22 -2.35
N TYR A 111 -8.74 10.63 -2.49
CA TYR A 111 -8.14 11.69 -1.70
C TYR A 111 -8.10 13.05 -2.41
N ASP A 112 -8.71 13.18 -3.60
CA ASP A 112 -8.68 14.38 -4.44
C ASP A 112 -9.36 15.60 -3.78
N TYR A 113 -10.20 15.36 -2.77
CA TYR A 113 -10.87 16.42 -2.00
C TYR A 113 -10.00 17.01 -0.88
N HIS A 114 -8.88 16.38 -0.52
CA HIS A 114 -7.99 16.93 0.51
C HIS A 114 -7.25 18.15 -0.04
N LYS A 115 -7.22 19.22 0.76
CA LYS A 115 -6.56 20.49 0.40
C LYS A 115 -5.05 20.36 0.22
N ASP A 116 -4.44 19.36 0.86
CA ASP A 116 -3.01 19.09 0.79
C ASP A 116 -2.77 17.62 0.38
N PRO A 117 -2.39 17.37 -0.89
CA PRO A 117 -2.09 16.03 -1.40
C PRO A 117 -0.88 15.36 -0.72
N LEU A 118 0.07 16.13 -0.20
CA LEU A 118 1.19 15.57 0.55
C LEU A 118 0.71 15.07 1.90
N MET A 119 -0.23 15.77 2.52
CA MET A 119 -0.80 15.37 3.80
C MET A 119 -1.65 14.11 3.71
N SER A 120 -2.46 13.96 2.67
CA SER A 120 -3.24 12.73 2.42
C SER A 120 -2.34 11.54 2.11
N LEU A 121 -1.31 11.71 1.28
CA LEU A 121 -0.31 10.67 1.03
C LEU A 121 0.40 10.28 2.32
N THR A 122 0.85 11.28 3.09
CA THR A 122 1.50 11.09 4.37
C THR A 122 0.65 10.27 5.33
N TYR A 123 -0.63 10.62 5.47
CA TYR A 123 -1.57 9.86 6.29
C TYR A 123 -1.69 8.39 5.87
N VAL A 124 -1.80 8.12 4.58
CA VAL A 124 -1.83 6.75 4.05
C VAL A 124 -0.53 6.02 4.36
N LEU A 125 0.63 6.68 4.21
CA LEU A 125 1.92 6.11 4.59
C LEU A 125 1.91 5.70 6.08
N VAL A 126 1.51 6.59 7.00
CA VAL A 126 1.45 6.29 8.44
C VAL A 126 0.57 5.09 8.73
N LYS A 127 -0.65 5.10 8.19
CA LYS A 127 -1.68 4.09 8.42
C LYS A 127 -1.19 2.72 7.97
N GLU A 128 -0.54 2.64 6.81
CA GLU A 128 0.00 1.39 6.28
C GLU A 128 1.25 0.93 7.03
N CYS A 129 2.20 1.82 7.29
CA CYS A 129 3.43 1.50 8.03
C CYS A 129 3.14 1.01 9.46
N GLY A 130 2.14 1.59 10.12
CA GLY A 130 1.69 1.20 11.46
C GLY A 130 1.21 -0.26 11.56
N LYS A 131 0.89 -0.92 10.43
CA LYS A 131 0.54 -2.34 10.40
C LYS A 131 1.76 -3.27 10.53
N TYR A 132 2.96 -2.80 10.21
CA TYR A 132 4.18 -3.62 10.17
C TYR A 132 5.06 -3.44 11.40
N VAL A 133 5.06 -2.25 12.00
CA VAL A 133 5.73 -1.97 13.29
C VAL A 133 4.92 -2.61 14.43
N SER A 134 5.38 -3.76 14.92
CA SER A 134 4.82 -4.45 16.10
C SER A 134 4.73 -3.49 17.30
N THR A 135 3.54 -3.28 17.87
CA THR A 135 3.01 -4.00 19.05
C THR A 135 3.92 -4.04 20.28
N VAL A 136 4.73 -3.01 20.51
CA VAL A 136 5.20 -2.68 21.86
C VAL A 136 4.91 -1.21 22.17
N MET A 137 4.02 -1.08 23.16
CA MET A 137 3.77 0.06 24.03
C MET A 137 2.95 1.26 23.53
N ASP A 138 1.86 1.38 24.29
CA ASP A 138 1.03 2.53 24.62
C ASP A 138 0.07 3.11 23.60
N ASN A 139 -1.01 3.59 24.22
CA ASN A 139 -2.14 4.37 23.74
C ASN A 139 -1.71 5.73 23.13
N SER A 140 -0.59 5.73 22.43
CA SER A 140 0.06 6.88 21.83
C SER A 140 -0.67 7.27 20.56
N SER A 141 -0.81 8.58 20.38
CA SER A 141 -1.56 9.18 19.28
C SER A 141 -1.01 8.70 17.92
N ILE A 142 -1.82 8.69 16.86
CA ILE A 142 -1.33 8.34 15.50
C ILE A 142 -0.15 9.23 15.10
N LYS A 143 -0.05 10.44 15.68
CA LYS A 143 1.09 11.34 15.56
C LYS A 143 2.39 10.77 16.15
N ASP A 144 2.37 10.10 17.29
CA ASP A 144 3.57 9.47 17.88
C ASP A 144 4.04 8.27 17.06
N LYS A 145 3.08 7.49 16.53
CA LYS A 145 3.35 6.45 15.53
C LYS A 145 3.95 7.05 14.26
N PHE A 146 3.44 8.19 13.82
CA PHE A 146 3.98 8.87 12.65
C PHE A 146 5.39 9.40 12.88
N LEU A 147 5.66 10.05 14.01
CA LEU A 147 6.98 10.59 14.34
C LEU A 147 8.03 9.48 14.48
N SER A 148 7.69 8.36 15.12
CA SER A 148 8.59 7.21 15.25
C SER A 148 8.84 6.52 13.91
N LEU A 149 7.82 6.42 13.05
CA LEU A 149 7.97 5.96 11.68
C LEU A 149 8.85 6.92 10.87
N LEU A 150 8.59 8.22 10.87
CA LEU A 150 9.41 9.21 10.17
C LEU A 150 10.88 9.14 10.59
N SER A 151 11.16 9.00 11.89
CA SER A 151 12.53 8.83 12.36
C SER A 151 13.16 7.52 11.89
N SER A 152 12.38 6.44 11.84
CA SER A 152 12.85 5.14 11.36
C SER A 152 13.09 5.18 9.85
N PHE A 153 12.19 5.77 9.06
CA PHE A 153 12.38 6.02 7.63
C PHE A 153 13.59 6.92 7.37
N SER A 154 13.81 7.97 8.17
CA SER A 154 15.00 8.83 8.03
C SER A 154 16.31 8.12 8.36
N LEU A 155 16.27 7.10 9.22
CA LEU A 155 17.45 6.33 9.62
C LEU A 155 17.70 5.09 8.75
N THR A 156 16.68 4.57 8.06
CA THR A 156 16.77 3.30 7.31
C THR A 156 16.87 3.48 5.79
N PHE A 157 16.63 4.68 5.25
CA PHE A 157 16.81 4.97 3.82
C PHE A 157 17.92 6.00 3.55
N PRO A 158 19.20 5.59 3.46
CA PRO A 158 20.27 6.45 2.92
C PRO A 158 20.07 6.83 1.44
N PHE A 159 19.17 6.13 0.72
CA PHE A 159 19.08 6.16 -0.74
C PHE A 159 17.84 6.88 -1.32
N LEU A 160 16.82 7.20 -0.50
CA LEU A 160 15.75 8.12 -0.93
C LEU A 160 16.16 9.57 -0.60
N GLN A 161 16.77 10.26 -1.56
CA GLN A 161 16.66 11.72 -1.61
C GLN A 161 15.21 12.07 -2.02
N ILE A 162 14.22 11.83 -1.16
CA ILE A 162 12.99 12.62 -1.29
C ILE A 162 13.32 14.00 -0.75
N SER A 163 13.57 14.94 -1.65
CA SER A 163 13.83 16.35 -1.39
C SER A 163 12.58 17.11 -0.89
N GLY A 164 11.71 16.45 -0.12
CA GLY A 164 10.66 17.15 0.62
C GLY A 164 11.25 17.66 1.93
N ASP A 165 10.80 18.81 2.41
CA ASP A 165 11.18 19.27 3.74
C ASP A 165 10.49 18.42 4.82
N TRP A 166 11.02 17.22 5.07
CA TRP A 166 10.60 16.38 6.20
C TRP A 166 10.74 17.11 7.55
N LYS A 167 11.63 18.12 7.62
CA LYS A 167 11.71 19.06 8.75
C LYS A 167 10.45 19.93 8.89
N ASN A 168 9.94 20.51 7.80
CA ASN A 168 8.69 21.29 7.82
C ASN A 168 7.48 20.40 8.16
N ILE A 169 7.47 19.15 7.70
CA ILE A 169 6.43 18.18 8.08
C ILE A 169 6.50 17.92 9.59
N LYS A 170 7.68 17.63 10.15
CA LYS A 170 7.87 17.43 11.60
C LYS A 170 7.43 18.65 12.43
N GLU A 171 7.72 19.86 11.95
CA GLU A 171 7.36 21.11 12.61
C GLU A 171 5.85 21.41 12.51
N ASN A 172 5.23 21.18 11.35
CA ASN A 172 3.77 21.36 11.16
C ASN A 172 2.92 20.36 11.94
N LEU A 173 3.48 19.19 12.27
CA LEU A 173 2.83 18.19 13.15
C LEU A 173 2.93 18.56 14.63
N ASN A 174 3.95 19.32 15.02
CA ASN A 174 4.17 19.75 16.39
C ASN A 174 3.20 20.89 16.77
N GLY A 175 1.95 20.51 17.02
CA GLY A 175 0.93 21.42 17.57
C GLY A 175 -0.43 21.36 16.87
N LYS A 176 -0.56 20.60 15.78
CA LYS A 176 -1.83 20.35 15.10
C LYS A 176 -2.22 18.88 15.23
N ASP A 177 -3.47 18.63 15.60
CA ASP A 177 -4.08 17.32 15.47
C ASP A 177 -4.42 17.10 14.01
N ILE A 178 -3.38 16.78 13.24
CA ILE A 178 -3.41 16.46 11.80
C ILE A 178 -4.48 15.46 11.38
N LEU A 179 -5.06 14.73 12.33
CA LEU A 179 -6.11 13.75 12.12
C LEU A 179 -7.50 14.40 12.09
N GLU A 180 -7.72 15.52 12.77
CA GLU A 180 -9.00 16.25 12.70
C GLU A 180 -9.25 16.86 11.31
N GLU A 181 -8.18 17.22 10.59
CA GLU A 181 -8.25 17.74 9.21
C GLU A 181 -8.38 16.62 8.15
N ILE A 182 -8.12 15.36 8.53
CA ILE A 182 -8.25 14.17 7.66
C ILE A 182 -9.50 13.39 8.09
N LYS A 183 -10.64 14.07 8.22
CA LYS A 183 -11.94 13.41 8.21
C LYS A 183 -12.16 12.82 6.83
N THR A 184 -11.78 11.57 6.64
CA THR A 184 -12.15 10.81 5.45
C THR A 184 -13.64 10.48 5.48
N ALA A 185 -14.28 10.38 4.31
CA ALA A 185 -15.68 9.96 4.16
C ALA A 185 -16.00 8.60 4.82
N GLU A 186 -14.97 7.80 5.17
CA GLU A 186 -15.09 6.56 5.94
C GLU A 186 -15.56 6.77 7.40
N GLU A 187 -15.50 7.99 7.94
CA GLU A 187 -15.98 8.32 9.30
C GLU A 187 -17.35 9.03 9.31
N ILE A 188 -17.97 9.23 8.14
CA ILE A 188 -19.28 9.88 7.98
C ILE A 188 -20.44 8.86 8.04
N HIS A 189 -20.15 7.57 8.25
CA HIS A 189 -21.16 6.52 8.45
C HIS A 189 -20.82 5.56 9.59
#